data_AF-A0A2A8HAN3-F1
#
_entry.id   AF-A0A2A8HAN3-F1
#
_cell.length_a   1.000
_cell.length_b   1.000
_cell.length_c   1.000
_cell.angle_alpha   90.00
_cell.angle_beta   90.00
_cell.angle_gamma   90.00
#
_symmetry.space_group_name_H-M   'P 1'
#
loop_
_entity.id
_entity.type
_entity.pdbx_description
1 polymer ?
#
loop_
_entity_poly.entity_id
_entity_poly.type
_entity_poly.pdbx_seq_one_letter_code
_entity_poly.pdbx_strand_id
1 'polypeptide(L)' 'MKKHKKRKMKKAIARRGKLVERYRVEMAWRNLFVQAGILK' A
#
# COMPACT_ATOMS: atom_id res chain seq x y z
N MET A 1 -12.89 -22.44 10.85
CA MET A 1 -11.43 -22.09 10.76
C MET A 1 -10.81 -22.06 12.15
N LYS A 2 -9.85 -22.94 12.49
CA LYS A 2 -9.10 -22.86 13.76
C LYS A 2 -8.63 -21.41 14.01
N LYS A 3 -8.81 -20.85 15.22
CA LYS A 3 -8.51 -19.44 15.58
C LYS A 3 -7.16 -18.95 15.03
N HIS A 4 -6.16 -19.82 15.03
CA HIS A 4 -4.83 -19.56 14.49
C HIS A 4 -4.79 -19.25 12.98
N LYS A 5 -5.54 -19.99 12.15
CA LYS A 5 -5.62 -19.75 10.69
C LYS A 5 -6.23 -18.38 10.40
N LYS A 6 -7.30 -17.99 11.12
CA LYS A 6 -7.95 -16.67 11.00
C LYS A 6 -6.97 -15.52 11.33
N ARG A 7 -6.17 -15.67 12.39
CA ARG A 7 -5.14 -14.69 12.77
C ARG A 7 -4.06 -14.52 11.70
N LYS A 8 -3.55 -15.63 11.13
CA LYS A 8 -2.56 -15.58 10.04
C LYS A 8 -3.09 -14.85 8.82
N MET A 9 -4.35 -15.12 8.45
CA MET A 9 -5.01 -14.50 7.30
C MET A 9 -5.18 -12.98 7.49
N LYS A 10 -5.67 -12.54 8.67
CA LYS A 10 -5.76 -11.10 9.00
C LYS A 10 -4.40 -10.40 8.92
N LYS A 11 -3.34 -11.02 9.45
CA LYS A 11 -1.97 -10.48 9.37
C LYS A 11 -1.44 -10.39 7.94
N ALA A 12 -1.82 -11.32 7.06
CA ALA A 12 -1.43 -11.26 5.66
C ALA A 12 -2.14 -10.12 4.92
N ILE A 13 -3.44 -9.95 5.15
CA ILE A 13 -4.23 -8.86 4.57
C ILE A 13 -3.70 -7.51 5.02
N ALA A 14 -3.43 -7.32 6.32
CA ALA A 14 -2.89 -6.07 6.85
C ALA A 14 -1.52 -5.72 6.25
N ARG A 15 -0.64 -6.71 6.06
CA ARG A 15 0.67 -6.50 5.40
C ARG A 15 0.51 -6.09 3.93
N ARG A 16 -0.39 -6.75 3.19
CA ARG A 16 -0.70 -6.39 1.80
C ARG A 16 -1.30 -4.98 1.70
N GLY A 17 -2.20 -4.62 2.61
CA GLY A 17 -2.79 -3.28 2.68
C GLY A 17 -1.73 -2.19 2.81
N LYS A 18 -0.76 -2.36 3.72
CA LYS A 18 0.36 -1.40 3.89
C LYS A 18 1.21 -1.25 2.64
N LEU A 19 1.48 -2.33 1.91
CA LEU A 19 2.26 -2.28 0.66
C LEU A 19 1.50 -1.54 -0.44
N VAL A 20 0.19 -1.77 -0.55
CA VAL A 20 -0.68 -1.08 -1.51
C VAL A 20 -0.79 0.41 -1.17
N GLU A 21 -0.92 0.75 0.10
CA GLU A 21 -0.96 2.14 0.57
C GLU A 21 0.35 2.86 0.25
N ARG A 22 1.50 2.24 0.54
CA ARG A 22 2.81 2.81 0.19
C ARG A 22 2.96 3.03 -1.32
N TYR A 23 2.60 2.04 -2.14
CA TYR A 23 2.64 2.16 -3.59
C TYR A 23 1.74 3.29 -4.10
N ARG A 24 0.53 3.43 -3.54
CA ARG A 24 -0.40 4.51 -3.88
C ARG A 24 0.14 5.87 -3.47
N VAL A 25 0.75 5.99 -2.30
CA VAL A 25 1.36 7.23 -1.82
C VAL A 25 2.54 7.63 -2.70
N GLU A 26 3.46 6.71 -2.99
CA GLU A 26 4.61 6.97 -3.88
C GLU A 26 4.15 7.37 -5.29
N MET A 27 3.15 6.66 -5.85
CA MET A 27 2.54 7.01 -7.14
C MET A 27 1.82 8.36 -7.11
N ALA A 28 1.05 8.65 -6.05
CA ALA A 28 0.32 9.91 -5.92
C ALA A 28 1.27 11.10 -5.81
N TRP A 29 2.33 10.98 -5.00
CA TRP A 29 3.38 11.99 -4.93
C TRP A 29 4.08 12.17 -6.28
N ARG A 30 4.50 11.07 -6.93
CA ARG A 30 5.14 11.16 -8.25
C ARG A 30 4.23 11.82 -9.28
N ASN A 31 2.96 11.45 -9.33
CA ASN A 31 1.99 12.06 -10.24
C ASN A 31 1.80 13.55 -9.95
N LEU A 32 1.71 13.96 -8.67
CA LEU A 32 1.66 15.36 -8.27
C LEU A 32 2.91 16.13 -8.69
N PHE A 33 4.10 15.59 -8.46
CA PHE A 33 5.35 16.26 -8.82
C PHE A 33 5.61 16.32 -10.33
N VAL A 34 5.21 15.29 -11.08
CA VAL A 34 5.25 15.29 -12.55
C VAL A 34 4.22 16.26 -13.12
N GLN A 35 2.99 16.27 -12.59
CA GLN A 35 1.94 17.20 -13.00
C GLN A 35 2.31 18.66 -12.67
N ALA A 36 2.97 18.89 -11.54
CA ALA A 36 3.52 20.19 -11.18
C ALA A 36 4.74 20.60 -12.02
N GLY A 37 5.25 19.72 -12.89
CA GLY A 37 6.42 19.97 -13.74
C GLY A 37 7.74 20.07 -12.96
N ILE A 38 7.75 19.67 -11.68
CA ILE A 38 8.91 19.70 -10.80
C ILE A 38 9.85 18.53 -11.12
N LEU A 39 9.26 17.38 -11.41
CA LEU A 39 9.97 16.19 -11.89
C LEU A 39 9.75 16.06 -13.41
N LYS A 40 10.85 15.98 -14.17
CA LYS A 40 10.85 15.72 -15.62
C LYS A 40 10.61 14.24 -15.93
#